data_AF-A0A258TX92-F1
#
_entry.id   AF-A0A258TX92-F1
#
_cell.length_a   1.000
_cell.length_b   1.000
_cell.length_c   1.000
_cell.angle_alpha   90.00
_cell.angle_beta   90.00
_cell.angle_gamma   90.00
#
_symmetry.space_group_name_H-M   'P 1'
#
loop_
_entity.id
_entity.type
_entity.pdbx_description
1 polymer ?
#
loop_
_entity_poly.entity_id
_entity_poly.type
_entity_poly.pdbx_seq_one_letter_code
_entity_poly.pdbx_strand_id
1 'polypeptide(L)'
;LGVMLGPLLQHALNMRDGAQLVGIAAGGTGLIFLTMAGIATTTKRDLSNMGKFLMIGMVLALVAIVANIFFQIPALSLAISGVIILISSGFILYEVNNIVRGGETNYVMATLSLYISIYNIFANLLSILMSFGNND
;
A
#
# COMPACT_ATOMS: atom_id res chain seq x y z
N LEU A 1 6.48 -11.30 7.16
CA LEU A 1 5.81 -10.55 6.05
C LEU A 1 6.65 -10.52 4.77
N GLY A 2 7.97 -10.29 4.82
CA GLY A 2 8.84 -10.40 3.63
C GLY A 2 8.77 -11.75 2.89
N VAL A 3 8.58 -12.86 3.61
CA VAL A 3 8.39 -14.20 3.00
C VAL A 3 7.14 -14.27 2.11
N MET A 4 6.08 -13.50 2.43
CA MET A 4 4.86 -13.43 1.61
C MET A 4 5.07 -12.63 0.31
N LEU A 5 6.11 -11.79 0.22
CA LEU A 5 6.54 -11.22 -1.05
C LEU A 5 7.38 -12.19 -1.87
N GLY A 6 7.94 -13.24 -1.27
CA GLY A 6 8.79 -14.22 -1.95
C GLY A 6 8.18 -14.73 -3.26
N PRO A 7 6.95 -15.27 -3.25
CA PRO A 7 6.28 -15.74 -4.46
C PRO A 7 6.01 -14.62 -5.48
N LEU A 8 5.64 -13.43 -5.00
CA LEU A 8 5.32 -12.28 -5.86
C LEU A 8 6.56 -11.71 -6.53
N LEU A 9 7.67 -11.60 -5.79
CA LEU A 9 8.98 -11.20 -6.31
C LEU A 9 9.56 -12.26 -7.23
N GLN A 10 9.42 -13.54 -6.90
CA GLN A 10 9.89 -14.63 -7.76
C GLN A 10 9.11 -14.69 -9.07
N HIS A 11 7.80 -14.44 -9.04
CA HIS A 11 6.99 -14.28 -10.24
C HIS A 11 7.44 -13.08 -11.07
N ALA A 12 7.65 -11.92 -10.43
CA ALA A 12 8.16 -10.73 -11.10
C ALA A 12 9.52 -10.98 -11.76
N LEU A 13 10.47 -11.57 -11.03
CA LEU A 13 11.85 -11.81 -11.51
C LEU A 13 11.95 -12.88 -12.61
N ASN A 14 10.94 -13.73 -12.77
CA ASN A 14 10.85 -14.66 -13.90
C ASN A 14 10.37 -13.98 -15.19
N MET A 15 9.86 -12.74 -15.12
CA MET A 15 9.52 -11.94 -16.31
C MET A 15 10.77 -11.29 -16.90
N ARG A 16 10.77 -11.07 -18.22
CA ARG A 16 11.94 -10.55 -18.97
C ARG A 16 12.43 -9.19 -18.45
N ASP A 17 11.51 -8.35 -17.95
CA ASP A 17 11.80 -7.03 -17.37
C ASP A 17 11.57 -6.98 -15.84
N GLY A 18 11.58 -8.13 -15.16
CA GLY A 18 11.21 -8.26 -13.75
C GLY A 18 11.96 -7.35 -12.79
N ALA A 19 13.28 -7.22 -12.95
CA ALA A 19 14.11 -6.36 -12.10
C ALA A 19 13.76 -4.87 -12.28
N GLN A 20 13.42 -4.46 -13.51
CA GLN A 20 12.99 -3.09 -13.79
C GLN A 20 11.64 -2.80 -13.15
N LEU A 21 10.67 -3.72 -13.26
CA LEU A 21 9.34 -3.56 -12.64
C LEU A 21 9.44 -3.42 -11.12
N VAL A 22 10.28 -4.24 -10.48
CA VAL A 22 10.56 -4.13 -9.03
C VAL A 22 11.18 -2.77 -8.69
N GLY A 23 12.13 -2.30 -9.50
CA GLY A 23 12.76 -0.99 -9.32
C GLY A 23 11.76 0.17 -9.41
N ILE A 24 10.88 0.15 -10.42
CA ILE A 24 9.82 1.15 -10.59
C ILE A 24 8.83 1.09 -9.42
N ALA A 25 8.43 -0.11 -8.98
CA ALA A 25 7.54 -0.27 -7.84
C ALA A 25 8.15 0.26 -6.55
N ALA A 26 9.43 -0.03 -6.30
CA ALA A 26 10.17 0.49 -5.15
C ALA A 26 10.29 2.02 -5.20
N GLY A 27 10.65 2.57 -6.35
CA GLY A 27 10.74 4.01 -6.56
C GLY A 27 9.39 4.72 -6.36
N GLY A 28 8.32 4.19 -6.96
CA GLY A 28 6.96 4.71 -6.81
C GLY A 28 6.48 4.66 -5.36
N THR A 29 6.75 3.56 -4.65
CA THR A 29 6.42 3.43 -3.21
C THR A 29 7.16 4.46 -2.37
N GLY A 30 8.47 4.66 -2.63
CA GLY A 30 9.27 5.68 -1.96
C GLY A 30 8.73 7.09 -2.19
N LEU A 31 8.37 7.43 -3.43
CA LEU A 31 7.77 8.72 -3.77
C LEU A 31 6.43 8.94 -3.05
N ILE A 32 5.55 7.95 -3.02
CA ILE A 32 4.26 8.04 -2.31
C ILE A 32 4.50 8.23 -0.82
N PHE A 33 5.35 7.41 -0.20
CA PHE A 33 5.66 7.50 1.22
C PHE A 33 6.21 8.88 1.60
N LEU A 34 7.24 9.36 0.89
CA LEU A 34 7.86 10.66 1.16
C LEU A 34 6.86 11.81 0.99
N THR A 35 6.02 11.73 -0.05
CA THR A 35 4.98 12.76 -0.30
C THR A 35 3.94 12.77 0.83
N MET A 36 3.40 11.61 1.20
CA MET A 36 2.38 11.51 2.25
C MET A 36 2.93 11.88 3.63
N ALA A 37 4.15 11.45 3.95
CA ALA A 37 4.83 11.82 5.19
C ALA A 37 5.14 13.33 5.24
N GLY A 38 5.58 13.92 4.13
CA GLY A 38 5.81 15.37 4.02
C GLY A 38 4.52 16.18 4.24
N ILE A 39 3.41 15.74 3.66
CA ILE A 39 2.10 16.37 3.88
C ILE A 39 1.67 16.19 5.34
N ALA A 40 1.80 15.00 5.91
CA ALA A 40 1.38 14.71 7.28
C ALA A 40 2.15 15.53 8.34
N THR A 41 3.46 15.69 8.16
CA THR A 41 4.32 16.49 9.07
C THR A 41 4.01 17.99 9.04
N THR A 42 3.58 18.52 7.88
CA THR A 42 3.26 19.95 7.72
C THR A 42 1.80 20.28 8.05
N THR A 43 0.93 19.27 8.15
CA THR A 43 -0.50 19.45 8.34
C THR A 43 -0.86 19.87 9.78
N LYS A 44 -1.46 21.07 9.90
CA LYS A 44 -1.94 21.61 11.19
C LYS A 44 -3.29 21.04 11.64
N ARG A 45 -4.00 20.28 10.81
CA ARG A 45 -5.25 19.61 11.18
C ARG A 45 -5.00 18.31 11.93
N ASP A 46 -5.84 18.03 12.91
CA ASP A 46 -5.89 16.71 13.53
C ASP A 46 -6.65 15.73 12.63
N LEU A 47 -5.97 14.64 12.25
CA LEU A 47 -6.49 13.60 11.37
C LEU A 47 -6.92 12.36 12.14
N SER A 48 -7.00 12.41 13.47
CA SER A 48 -7.47 11.31 14.33
C SER A 48 -8.81 10.72 13.86
N ASN A 49 -9.71 11.55 13.32
CA ASN A 49 -10.99 11.11 12.77
C ASN A 49 -10.88 10.32 11.46
N MET A 50 -9.80 10.51 10.70
CA MET A 50 -9.55 9.83 9.43
C MET A 50 -9.28 8.33 9.63
N GLY A 51 -8.72 7.94 10.78
CA GLY A 51 -8.44 6.53 11.10
C GLY A 51 -9.67 5.63 11.01
N LYS A 52 -10.85 6.11 11.44
CA LYS A 52 -12.11 5.35 11.34
C LYS A 52 -12.51 5.10 9.89
N PHE A 53 -12.37 6.12 9.04
CA PHE A 53 -12.68 6.01 7.62
C PHE A 53 -11.72 5.05 6.91
N LEU A 54 -10.42 5.14 7.20
CA LEU A 54 -9.41 4.24 6.64
C LEU A 54 -9.64 2.79 7.05
N MET A 55 -10.02 2.55 8.31
CA MET A 55 -10.35 1.21 8.80
C MET A 55 -11.55 0.62 8.05
N ILE A 56 -12.63 1.40 7.85
CA ILE A 56 -13.79 0.97 7.06
C ILE A 56 -13.36 0.65 5.62
N GLY A 57 -12.57 1.52 4.99
CA GLY A 57 -12.05 1.31 3.65
C GLY A 57 -11.25 0.01 3.53
N MET A 58 -10.39 -0.28 4.51
CA MET A 58 -9.59 -1.51 4.53
C MET A 58 -10.47 -2.76 4.67
N VAL A 59 -11.50 -2.72 5.51
CA VAL A 59 -12.46 -3.83 5.63
C VAL A 59 -13.19 -4.06 4.31
N LEU A 60 -13.62 -2.99 3.62
CA LEU A 60 -14.25 -3.10 2.31
C LEU A 60 -13.29 -3.68 1.27
N ALA A 61 -12.02 -3.29 1.28
CA ALA A 61 -11.00 -3.85 0.40
C ALA A 61 -10.80 -5.36 0.66
N LEU A 62 -10.80 -5.79 1.93
CA LEU A 62 -10.74 -7.22 2.29
C LEU A 62 -11.95 -8.00 1.76
N VAL A 63 -13.16 -7.44 1.87
CA VAL A 63 -14.37 -8.06 1.30
C VAL A 63 -14.25 -8.17 -0.23
N ALA A 64 -13.72 -7.13 -0.89
CA ALA A 64 -13.50 -7.15 -2.34
C ALA A 64 -12.47 -8.21 -2.75
N ILE A 65 -11.39 -8.40 -1.99
CA ILE A 65 -10.42 -9.49 -2.22
C ILE A 65 -11.12 -10.85 -2.14
N VAL A 66 -11.94 -11.08 -1.10
CA VAL A 66 -12.67 -12.34 -0.94
C VAL A 66 -13.63 -12.57 -2.12
N ALA A 67 -14.37 -11.53 -2.53
CA ALA A 67 -15.24 -11.61 -3.71
C ALA A 67 -14.45 -11.93 -4.99
N ASN A 68 -13.28 -11.31 -5.19
CA ASN A 68 -12.45 -11.53 -6.36
C ASN A 68 -11.92 -12.96 -6.47
N ILE A 69 -11.77 -13.68 -5.35
CA ILE A 69 -11.39 -15.11 -5.37
C ILE A 69 -12.44 -15.96 -6.09
N PHE A 70 -13.74 -15.63 -5.96
CA PHE A 70 -14.83 -16.36 -6.60
C PHE A 70 -15.07 -15.92 -8.05
N PHE A 71 -14.98 -14.63 -8.33
CA PHE A 71 -15.28 -14.08 -9.66
C PHE A 71 -14.08 -14.10 -10.61
N GLN A 72 -12.85 -14.06 -10.09
CA GLN A 72 -11.60 -14.10 -10.86
C GLN A 72 -11.56 -13.09 -12.02
N ILE A 73 -12.10 -11.88 -11.81
CA ILE A 73 -12.16 -10.86 -12.86
C ILE A 73 -10.84 -10.06 -12.84
N PRO A 74 -10.03 -10.08 -13.94
CA PRO A 74 -8.74 -9.39 -13.96
C PRO A 74 -8.86 -7.88 -13.69
N ALA A 75 -9.88 -7.23 -14.25
CA ALA A 75 -10.14 -5.81 -14.04
C ALA A 75 -10.48 -5.47 -12.57
N LEU A 76 -11.18 -6.38 -11.87
CA LEU A 76 -11.51 -6.21 -10.46
C LEU A 76 -10.25 -6.32 -9.60
N SER A 77 -9.34 -7.24 -9.92
CA SER A 77 -8.05 -7.36 -9.24
C SER A 77 -7.24 -6.06 -9.32
N LEU A 78 -7.20 -5.43 -10.49
CA LEU A 78 -6.49 -4.14 -10.67
C LEU A 78 -7.15 -3.01 -9.88
N ALA A 79 -8.48 -2.95 -9.89
CA ALA A 79 -9.23 -1.97 -9.10
C ALA A 79 -8.96 -2.13 -7.60
N ILE A 80 -8.94 -3.37 -7.10
CA ILE A 80 -8.61 -3.69 -5.71
C ILE A 80 -7.20 -3.22 -5.37
N SER A 81 -6.20 -3.54 -6.21
CA SER A 81 -4.82 -3.10 -6.00
C SER A 81 -4.73 -1.57 -5.92
N GLY A 82 -5.42 -0.85 -6.81
CA GLY A 82 -5.48 0.62 -6.77
C GLY A 82 -6.10 1.16 -5.48
N VAL A 83 -7.20 0.57 -5.03
CA VAL A 83 -7.87 0.94 -3.77
C VAL A 83 -6.96 0.70 -2.56
N ILE A 84 -6.23 -0.42 -2.53
CA ILE A 84 -5.29 -0.73 -1.44
C ILE A 84 -4.14 0.28 -1.41
N ILE A 85 -3.60 0.69 -2.56
CA ILE A 85 -2.57 1.74 -2.63
C ILE A 85 -3.11 3.05 -2.05
N LEU A 86 -4.33 3.46 -2.42
CA LEU A 86 -4.96 4.68 -1.92
C LEU A 86 -5.17 4.65 -0.40
N ILE A 87 -5.74 3.56 0.11
CA ILE A 87 -5.99 3.38 1.55
C ILE A 87 -4.68 3.37 2.33
N SER A 88 -3.67 2.63 1.85
CA SER A 88 -2.35 2.54 2.50
C SER A 88 -1.62 3.88 2.50
N SER A 89 -1.77 4.68 1.43
CA SER A 89 -1.26 6.06 1.39
C SER A 89 -1.94 6.94 2.45
N GLY A 90 -3.26 6.76 2.62
CA GLY A 90 -4.01 7.41 3.69
C GLY A 90 -3.56 7.00 5.09
N PHE A 91 -3.23 5.72 5.30
CA PHE A 91 -2.68 5.22 6.57
C PHE A 91 -1.31 5.84 6.88
N ILE A 92 -0.40 5.96 5.91
CA ILE A 92 0.87 6.68 6.11
C ILE A 92 0.61 8.11 6.56
N LEU A 93 -0.32 8.81 5.89
CA LEU A 93 -0.65 10.19 6.22
C LEU A 93 -1.21 10.28 7.66
N TYR A 94 -2.13 9.40 8.02
CA TYR A 94 -2.72 9.32 9.37
C TYR A 94 -1.67 9.03 10.45
N GLU A 95 -0.85 8.00 10.27
CA GLU A 95 0.12 7.53 11.24
C GLU A 95 1.24 8.53 11.46
N VAL A 96 1.82 9.09 10.39
CA VAL A 96 2.85 10.13 10.50
C VAL A 96 2.30 11.35 11.24
N ASN A 97 1.06 11.78 10.94
CA ASN A 97 0.44 12.89 11.66
C ASN A 97 0.23 12.55 13.15
N ASN A 98 -0.18 11.32 13.49
CA ASN A 98 -0.38 10.90 14.88
C ASN A 98 0.95 10.83 15.67
N ILE A 99 2.01 10.34 15.03
CA ILE A 99 3.38 10.29 15.60
C ILE A 99 3.89 11.72 15.88
N VAL A 100 3.78 12.63 14.91
CA VAL A 100 4.26 14.02 15.05
C VAL A 100 3.53 14.78 16.15
N ARG A 101 2.23 14.50 16.34
CA ARG A 101 1.41 15.13 17.38
C ARG A 101 1.57 14.52 18.77
N GLY A 102 2.33 13.43 18.89
CA GLY A 102 2.49 12.71 20.16
C GLY A 102 1.23 11.94 20.61
N GLY A 103 0.32 11.62 19.69
CA GLY A 103 -0.88 10.85 19.99
C GLY A 103 -0.62 9.34 20.13
N GLU A 104 0.46 8.83 19.51
CA GLU A 104 0.94 7.46 19.71
C GLU A 104 2.04 7.40 20.79
N THR A 105 1.75 6.72 21.90
CA THR A 105 2.76 6.41 22.93
C THR A 105 3.54 5.14 22.60
N ASN A 106 3.06 4.33 21.65
CA ASN A 106 3.70 3.09 21.22
C ASN A 106 4.33 3.24 19.83
N TYR A 107 5.54 3.80 19.80
CA TYR A 107 6.31 3.97 18.56
C TYR A 107 6.62 2.66 17.84
N VAL A 108 6.66 1.53 18.54
CA VAL A 108 6.87 0.21 17.92
C VAL A 108 5.65 -0.17 17.07
N MET A 109 4.43 0.02 17.60
CA MET A 109 3.22 -0.22 16.82
C MET A 109 3.11 0.76 15.65
N ALA A 110 3.40 2.04 15.88
CA ALA A 110 3.33 3.05 14.83
C ALA A 110 4.29 2.75 13.66
N THR A 111 5.52 2.32 13.96
CA THR A 111 6.50 1.94 12.93
C THR A 111 6.13 0.64 12.21
N LEU A 112 5.53 -0.34 12.90
CA LEU A 112 5.00 -1.54 12.27
C LEU A 112 3.84 -1.24 11.31
N SER A 113 2.92 -0.37 11.70
CA SER A 113 1.80 0.01 10.83
C SER A 113 2.28 0.78 9.59
N LEU A 114 3.30 1.64 9.74
CA LEU A 114 3.94 2.31 8.60
C LEU A 114 4.59 1.30 7.67
N TYR A 115 5.30 0.31 8.22
CA TYR A 115 5.90 -0.77 7.46
C TYR A 115 4.84 -1.57 6.68
N ILE A 116 3.71 -1.90 7.30
CA ILE A 116 2.60 -2.62 6.65
C ILE A 116 2.02 -1.77 5.50
N SER A 117 1.86 -0.47 5.71
CA SER A 117 1.36 0.44 4.67
C SER A 117 2.31 0.53 3.47
N ILE A 118 3.61 0.66 3.72
CA ILE A 118 4.64 0.66 2.68
C ILE A 118 4.68 -0.68 1.93
N TYR A 119 4.60 -1.78 2.67
CA TYR A 119 4.52 -3.13 2.10
C TYR A 119 3.32 -3.28 1.16
N ASN A 120 2.14 -2.82 1.60
CA ASN A 120 0.93 -2.90 0.81
C ASN A 120 1.03 -2.08 -0.47
N ILE A 121 1.57 -0.86 -0.40
CA ILE A 121 1.78 -0.02 -1.60
C ILE A 121 2.72 -0.75 -2.56
N PHE A 122 3.86 -1.24 -2.08
CA PHE A 122 4.83 -1.92 -2.92
C PHE A 122 4.24 -3.16 -3.62
N ALA A 123 3.59 -4.05 -2.87
CA ALA A 123 3.02 -5.28 -3.41
C ALA A 123 1.94 -5.00 -4.47
N ASN A 124 1.05 -4.05 -4.19
CA ASN A 124 -0.06 -3.74 -5.09
C ASN A 124 0.40 -2.93 -6.31
N LEU A 125 1.38 -2.04 -6.15
CA LEU A 125 1.97 -1.30 -7.27
C LEU A 125 2.73 -2.25 -8.19
N LEU A 126 3.52 -3.17 -7.63
CA LEU A 126 4.18 -4.23 -8.40
C LEU A 126 3.17 -5.13 -9.10
N SER A 127 2.07 -5.52 -8.44
CA SER A 127 0.98 -6.30 -9.06
C SER A 127 0.36 -5.58 -10.26
N ILE A 128 0.12 -4.27 -10.15
CA ILE A 128 -0.40 -3.46 -11.26
C ILE A 128 0.61 -3.41 -12.41
N LEU A 129 1.89 -3.13 -12.12
CA LEU A 129 2.95 -3.05 -13.13
C LEU A 129 3.16 -4.37 -13.86
N MET A 130 3.14 -5.50 -13.14
CA MET A 130 3.23 -6.83 -13.76
C MET A 130 2.04 -7.11 -14.68
N SER A 131 0.83 -6.72 -14.29
CA SER A 131 -0.35 -6.91 -15.13
C SER A 131 -0.31 -6.09 -16.42
N PHE A 132 0.32 -4.92 -16.42
CA PHE A 132 0.49 -4.12 -17.63
C PHE A 132 1.68 -4.60 -18.47
N GLY A 133 2.79 -4.98 -17.85
CA GLY A 133 3.97 -5.50 -18.53
C GLY A 133 3.81 -6.90 -19.14
N ASN A 134 2.75 -7.63 -18.79
CA ASN A 134 2.41 -8.93 -19.39
C ASN A 134 1.51 -8.82 -20.63
N ASN A 135 0.99 -7.63 -20.94
CA ASN A 135 0.08 -7.41 -22.07
C ASN A 135 0.80 -6.96 -23.36
N ASP A 136 2.14 -6.89 -23.35
CA ASP A 136 3.03 -6.67 -24.50
C ASP A 136 3.90 -7.92 -24.76
#